data_AF-A0A399IIM2-F1
#
_entry.id   AF-A0A399IIM2-F1
#
_cell.length_a   1.000
_cell.length_b   1.000
_cell.length_c   1.000
_cell.angle_alpha   90.00
_cell.angle_beta   90.00
_cell.angle_gamma   90.00
#
_symmetry.space_group_name_H-M   'P 1'
#
loop_
_entity.id
_entity.type
_entity.pdbx_description
1 polymer ?
#
loop_
_entity_poly.entity_id
_entity_poly.type
_entity_poly.pdbx_seq_one_letter_code
_entity_poly.pdbx_strand_id
1 'polypeptide(L)'
;MTIIIYDNTGEIFLQMTGGYKVPKGGISYLEVEIPSGKQIKEIDVTVTPNKPIFEDIPLSETELLKKRIEEQEAALVELASLVGGAQ
;
A
#
# COMPACT_ATOMS: atom_id res chain seq x y z
N MET A 1 -18.21 -5.41 21.43
CA MET A 1 -18.75 -4.10 21.00
C MET A 1 -18.69 -4.03 19.47
N THR A 2 -19.54 -3.22 18.85
CA THR A 2 -19.69 -3.13 17.39
C THR A 2 -19.66 -1.66 16.99
N ILE A 3 -18.90 -1.32 15.95
CA ILE A 3 -18.92 -0.01 15.30
C ILE A 3 -19.73 -0.09 14.02
N ILE A 4 -20.57 0.92 13.79
CA ILE A 4 -21.39 1.07 12.58
C ILE A 4 -21.13 2.48 12.03
N ILE A 5 -20.71 2.57 10.77
CA ILE A 5 -20.57 3.81 10.00
C ILE A 5 -21.74 3.87 9.02
N TYR A 6 -22.57 4.91 9.16
CA TYR A 6 -23.75 5.15 8.35
C TYR A 6 -23.84 6.64 7.99
N ASP A 7 -24.57 6.97 6.93
CA ASP A 7 -24.79 8.34 6.48
C ASP A 7 -26.04 8.99 7.11
N ASN A 8 -26.36 10.21 6.68
CA ASN A 8 -27.54 10.93 7.13
C ASN A 8 -28.86 10.40 6.56
N THR A 9 -28.82 9.51 5.56
CA THR A 9 -30.00 8.83 5.02
C THR A 9 -30.31 7.53 5.76
N GLY A 10 -29.37 7.05 6.58
CA GLY A 10 -29.44 5.79 7.32
C GLY A 10 -28.82 4.61 6.56
N GLU A 11 -28.14 4.86 5.44
CA GLU A 11 -27.41 3.83 4.69
C GLU A 11 -26.12 3.45 5.43
N ILE A 12 -25.90 2.15 5.61
CA ILE A 12 -24.74 1.62 6.33
C ILE A 12 -23.62 1.34 5.34
N PHE A 13 -22.47 1.99 5.53
CA PHE A 13 -21.26 1.74 4.73
C PHE A 13 -20.36 0.67 5.33
N LEU A 14 -20.28 0.60 6.66
CA LEU A 14 -19.39 -0.33 7.34
C LEU A 14 -19.97 -0.74 8.69
N GLN A 15 -19.97 -2.05 8.96
CA GLN A 15 -20.29 -2.61 10.26
C GLN A 15 -19.21 -3.61 10.66
N MET A 16 -18.62 -3.42 11.85
CA MET A 16 -17.54 -4.28 12.34
C MET A 16 -17.69 -4.58 13.83
N THR A 17 -17.57 -5.86 14.19
CA THR A 17 -17.64 -6.33 15.57
C THR A 17 -16.25 -6.74 16.05
N GLY A 18 -15.84 -6.33 17.26
CA GLY A 18 -14.57 -6.73 17.87
C GLY A 18 -13.47 -5.67 17.76
N GLY A 19 -12.34 -6.00 17.14
CA GLY A 19 -11.13 -5.16 17.12
C GLY A 19 -11.25 -3.98 16.16
N TYR A 20 -11.71 -2.83 16.66
CA TYR A 20 -11.75 -1.57 15.92
C TYR A 20 -11.16 -0.42 16.74
N LYS A 21 -10.71 0.63 16.05
CA LYS A 21 -10.33 1.90 16.66
C LYS A 21 -11.53 2.82 16.69
N VAL A 22 -11.81 3.43 17.85
CA VAL A 22 -12.86 4.46 17.96
C VAL A 22 -12.33 5.76 17.35
N PRO A 23 -13.01 6.34 16.35
CA PRO A 23 -12.61 7.62 15.75
C PRO A 23 -12.56 8.75 16.79
N LYS A 24 -11.68 9.72 16.59
CA LYS A 24 -11.59 10.94 17.39
C LYS A 24 -11.87 12.15 16.52
N GLY A 25 -12.69 13.08 16.98
CA GLY A 25 -13.02 14.33 16.27
C GLY A 25 -14.03 14.21 15.13
N GLY A 26 -14.38 12.99 14.69
CA GLY A 26 -15.39 12.74 13.66
C GLY A 26 -14.96 11.65 12.67
N ILE A 27 -15.78 11.43 11.64
CA ILE A 27 -15.45 10.59 10.48
C ILE A 27 -15.58 11.46 9.23
N SER A 28 -14.58 11.44 8.36
CA SER A 28 -14.57 12.12 7.07
C SER A 28 -14.49 11.10 5.94
N TYR A 29 -14.94 11.47 4.75
CA TYR A 29 -14.82 10.65 3.54
C TYR A 29 -14.10 11.43 2.43
N LEU A 30 -13.48 10.70 1.51
CA LEU A 30 -12.83 11.25 0.33
C LEU A 30 -13.01 10.27 -0.82
N GLU A 31 -13.39 10.78 -1.99
CA GLU A 31 -13.35 10.02 -3.25
C GLU A 31 -12.07 10.41 -3.99
N VAL A 32 -11.24 9.42 -4.31
CA VAL A 32 -9.97 9.66 -5.01
C VAL A 32 -9.64 8.50 -5.92
N GLU A 33 -9.03 8.81 -7.06
CA GLU A 33 -8.42 7.81 -7.94
C GLU A 33 -7.06 7.41 -7.38
N ILE A 34 -6.84 6.12 -7.16
CA ILE A 34 -5.56 5.60 -6.68
C ILE A 34 -4.67 5.35 -7.91
N PRO A 35 -3.48 5.97 -7.99
CA PRO A 35 -2.56 5.72 -9.10
C PRO A 35 -2.16 4.25 -9.19
N SER A 36 -1.94 3.76 -10.42
CA SER A 36 -1.48 2.39 -10.65
C SER A 36 -0.19 2.08 -9.87
N GLY A 37 -0.15 0.91 -9.22
CA GLY A 37 1.01 0.47 -8.42
C GLY A 37 1.13 1.14 -7.04
N LYS A 38 0.18 1.99 -6.63
CA LYS A 38 0.18 2.67 -5.33
C LYS A 38 -0.95 2.18 -4.42
N GLN A 39 -0.77 2.35 -3.12
CA GLN A 39 -1.80 2.21 -2.10
C GLN A 39 -1.86 3.47 -1.20
N ILE A 40 -2.99 3.68 -0.53
CA ILE A 40 -3.14 4.76 0.45
C ILE A 40 -2.43 4.37 1.73
N LYS A 41 -1.49 5.20 2.17
CA LYS A 41 -0.78 5.05 3.45
C LYS A 41 -1.49 5.77 4.58
N GLU A 42 -1.83 7.03 4.34
CA GLU A 42 -2.44 7.93 5.32
C GLU A 42 -3.18 9.09 4.63
N ILE A 43 -3.90 9.89 5.42
CA ILE A 43 -4.56 11.12 4.96
C ILE A 43 -3.89 12.31 5.65
N ASP A 44 -3.36 13.24 4.87
CA ASP A 44 -2.91 14.54 5.36
C ASP A 44 -4.14 15.41 5.66
N VAL A 45 -4.41 15.59 6.96
CA VAL A 45 -5.49 16.42 7.51
C VAL A 45 -5.04 17.84 7.86
N THR A 46 -3.78 18.20 7.59
CA THR A 46 -3.25 19.55 7.85
C THR A 46 -3.55 20.53 6.72
N VAL A 47 -3.96 20.01 5.56
CA VAL A 47 -4.30 20.78 4.35
C VAL A 47 -5.80 20.73 4.05
N THR A 48 -6.32 21.73 3.33
CA THR A 48 -7.72 21.78 2.89
C THR A 48 -7.78 21.98 1.37
N PRO A 49 -8.43 21.07 0.61
CA PRO A 49 -9.04 19.81 1.08
C PRO A 49 -7.99 18.81 1.57
N ASN A 50 -8.37 17.91 2.50
CA ASN A 50 -7.52 16.82 2.99
C ASN A 50 -7.02 15.98 1.80
N LYS A 51 -5.78 15.50 1.86
CA LYS A 51 -5.14 14.78 0.73
C LYS A 51 -4.65 13.40 1.12
N PRO A 52 -4.80 12.38 0.25
CA PRO A 52 -4.20 11.07 0.49
C PRO A 52 -2.70 11.12 0.24
N ILE A 53 -1.94 10.45 1.10
CA ILE A 53 -0.53 10.17 0.91
C ILE A 53 -0.41 8.73 0.41
N PHE A 54 0.21 8.58 -0.75
CA PHE A 54 0.37 7.29 -1.42
C PHE A 54 1.74 6.67 -1.12
N GLU A 55 1.79 5.35 -1.05
CA GLU A 55 3.03 4.58 -1.06
C GLU A 55 2.99 3.50 -2.14
N ASP A 56 4.14 2.96 -2.52
CA ASP A 56 4.23 1.83 -3.45
C ASP A 56 3.62 0.59 -2.82
N ILE A 57 2.83 -0.16 -3.60
CA ILE A 57 2.33 -1.46 -3.18
C ILE A 57 3.57 -2.35 -2.94
N PRO A 58 3.74 -2.93 -1.74
CA PRO A 58 4.86 -3.82 -1.49
C PRO A 58 4.76 -5.06 -2.38
N LEU A 59 5.90 -5.51 -2.89
CA LEU A 59 5.97 -6.78 -3.61
C LEU A 59 5.46 -7.91 -2.72
N SER A 60 4.70 -8.84 -3.29
CA SER A 60 4.40 -10.09 -2.62
C SER A 60 5.70 -10.86 -2.33
N GLU A 61 5.66 -11.79 -1.37
CA GLU A 61 6.82 -12.65 -1.08
C GLU A 61 7.33 -13.36 -2.33
N THR A 62 6.42 -13.84 -3.17
CA THR A 62 6.75 -14.50 -4.44
C THR A 62 7.45 -13.56 -5.42
N GLU A 63 6.97 -12.33 -5.57
CA GLU A 63 7.60 -11.33 -6.45
C GLU A 63 8.96 -10.89 -5.91
N LEU A 64 9.07 -10.72 -4.60
CA LEU A 64 10.34 -10.42 -3.94
C LEU A 64 11.36 -11.55 -4.15
N LEU A 65 10.93 -12.81 -4.06
CA LEU A 65 11.78 -13.98 -4.33
C LEU A 65 12.23 -14.02 -5.79
N LYS A 66 11.31 -13.81 -6.75
CA LYS A 66 11.66 -13.76 -8.17
C LYS A 66 12.69 -12.67 -8.46
N LYS A 67 12.47 -11.47 -7.94
CA LYS A 67 13.40 -10.35 -8.09
C LYS A 67 14.79 -10.69 -7.54
N ARG A 68 14.87 -11.34 -6.38
CA ARG A 68 16.16 -11.78 -5.81
C ARG A 68 16.86 -12.82 -6.68
N ILE A 69 16.13 -13.75 -7.30
CA ILE A 69 16.70 -14.74 -8.22
C ILE A 69 17.24 -14.03 -9.46
N GLU A 70 16.48 -13.12 -10.06
CA GLU A 70 16.90 -12.32 -11.23
C GLU A 70 18.17 -11.50 -10.93
N GLU A 71 18.24 -10.86 -9.76
CA GLU A 71 19.41 -10.10 -9.31
C GLU A 71 20.63 -11.02 -9.11
N GLN A 72 20.43 -12.23 -8.57
CA GLN A 72 21.51 -13.22 -8.41
C GLN A 72 22.00 -13.77 -9.75
N GLU A 73 21.09 -14.10 -10.67
CA GLU A 73 21.44 -14.56 -12.02
C GLU A 73 22.21 -13.49 -12.80
N ALA A 74 21.79 -12.23 -12.72
CA ALA A 74 22.50 -11.11 -13.34
C ALA A 74 23.93 -10.96 -12.80
N ALA A 75 24.10 -11.04 -11.47
CA ALA A 75 25.43 -10.98 -10.85
C ALA A 75 26.33 -12.15 -11.26
N LEU A 76 25.77 -13.36 -11.39
CA LEU A 76 26.52 -14.54 -11.87
C LEU A 76 26.99 -14.37 -13.31
N VAL A 77 26.15 -13.83 -14.20
CA VAL A 77 26.51 -13.55 -15.60
C VAL A 77 27.63 -12.50 -15.70
N GLU A 78 27.56 -11.45 -14.88
CA GLU A 78 28.60 -10.42 -14.82
C GLU A 78 29.94 -11.02 -14.36
N LEU A 79 29.94 -11.80 -13.28
CA LEU A 79 31.15 -12.49 -12.79
C LEU A 79 31.72 -13.47 -13.82
N ALA A 80 30.88 -14.26 -14.48
CA ALA A 80 31.30 -15.18 -15.52
C ALA A 80 31.95 -14.44 -16.71
N SER A 81 31.43 -13.25 -17.05
CA SER A 81 31.99 -12.40 -18.11
C SER A 81 33.36 -11.83 -17.71
N LEU A 82 33.54 -11.44 -16.44
CA LEU A 82 34.81 -10.95 -15.91
C LEU A 82 35.88 -12.05 -15.81
N VAL A 83 35.51 -13.26 -15.39
CA VAL A 83 36.43 -14.40 -15.28
C VAL A 83 36.73 -15.01 -16.65
N GLY A 84 35.74 -15.08 -17.54
CA GLY A 84 35.88 -15.61 -18.89
C GLY A 84 36.59 -14.68 -19.87
N GLY A 85 36.61 -13.37 -19.61
CA GLY A 85 37.33 -12.37 -20.41
C GLY A 85 38.83 -12.21 -20.08
N ALA A 86 39.37 -13.01 -19.13
CA ALA A 86 40.76 -12.95 -18.69
C ALA A 86 41.69 -13.99 -19.36
N GLN A 87 41.31 -14.55 -20.52
CA GLN A 87 42.13 -15.46 -21.34
C GLN A 87 42.45 -14.86 -22.71
#